data_AF-A0A4Y6RV19-F1
#
_entry.id   AF-A0A4Y6RV19-F1
#
_cell.length_a   1.000
_cell.length_b   1.000
_cell.length_c   1.000
_cell.angle_alpha   90.00
_cell.angle_beta   90.00
_cell.angle_gamma   90.00
#
_symmetry.space_group_name_H-M   'P 1'
#
loop_
_entity.id
_entity.type
_entity.pdbx_description
1 polymer ?
#
loop_
_entity_poly.entity_id
_entity_poly.type
_entity_poly.pdbx_seq_one_letter_code
_entity_poly.pdbx_strand_id
1 'polypeptide(L)'
;MPISYARQQTLQGFDSSVTPNWQMVPVGGQRTLTVTGHGTLVPRVNPTNIANVALNNSGGSARLVITGRVAGKGHIEWVPNLDHTGTVAAANKLELSVKAERRIQTAFHYIKDNAGHTTNRNRSDLNTLITGVNAILTTQANVTMVRKSAAVAEVAQNLGAVVRFSSHLEGVAASEHEWDDVTALADSTADFNVFFVWQYEQDATPAVNNTRAGTIASEKNCLMEDTMSSPHAETLAHETVHLLGIADHSAAHQHLIASGAHRNGQLISKSQANTINPSGT
;
A
#
# COMPACT_ATOMS: atom_id res chain seq x y z
N MET A 1 14.84 -4.89 -32.13
CA MET A 1 14.85 -4.01 -30.93
C MET A 1 14.46 -4.84 -29.73
N PRO A 2 15.01 -4.60 -28.54
CA PRO A 2 14.56 -5.27 -27.33
C PRO A 2 13.10 -4.89 -27.02
N ILE A 3 12.36 -5.81 -26.40
CA ILE A 3 11.01 -5.52 -25.95
C ILE A 3 11.07 -4.59 -24.74
N SER A 4 10.25 -3.55 -24.76
CA SER A 4 10.12 -2.63 -23.63
C SER A 4 8.67 -2.46 -23.23
N TYR A 5 8.46 -2.15 -21.95
CA TYR A 5 7.15 -2.01 -21.33
C TYR A 5 7.04 -0.64 -20.68
N ALA A 6 5.90 0.02 -20.85
CA ALA A 6 5.58 1.26 -20.15
C ALA A 6 4.17 1.17 -19.55
N ARG A 7 4.02 1.74 -18.35
CA ARG A 7 2.71 1.86 -17.70
C ARG A 7 1.78 2.75 -18.53
N GLN A 8 0.53 2.35 -18.67
CA GLN A 8 -0.52 3.21 -19.24
C GLN A 8 -1.16 4.12 -18.17
N GLN A 9 -1.19 3.64 -16.92
CA GLN A 9 -1.76 4.34 -15.77
C GLN A 9 -0.78 4.28 -14.60
N THR A 10 -0.75 5.34 -13.79
CA THR A 10 0.03 5.38 -12.55
C THR A 10 -0.58 4.46 -11.50
N LEU A 11 0.25 3.99 -10.57
CA LEU A 11 -0.17 3.18 -9.41
C LEU A 11 -0.94 1.90 -9.77
N GLN A 12 -0.64 1.26 -10.90
CA GLN A 12 -1.30 0.01 -11.31
C GLN A 12 -0.40 -1.22 -11.12
N GLY A 13 0.53 -1.18 -10.15
CA GLY A 13 1.37 -2.33 -9.79
C GLY A 13 2.42 -2.71 -10.85
N PHE A 14 2.86 -1.77 -11.68
CA PHE A 14 3.97 -1.95 -12.60
C PHE A 14 5.27 -1.44 -11.98
N ASP A 15 6.30 -2.27 -11.96
CA ASP A 15 7.63 -1.93 -11.48
C ASP A 15 8.66 -2.13 -12.60
N SER A 16 9.14 -1.01 -13.14
CA SER A 16 10.17 -0.97 -14.19
C SER A 16 11.59 -0.84 -13.64
N SER A 17 11.76 -0.80 -12.32
CA SER A 17 13.09 -0.69 -11.69
C SER A 17 13.77 -2.03 -11.50
N VAL A 18 13.02 -3.13 -11.65
CA VAL A 18 13.50 -4.50 -11.51
C VAL A 18 13.73 -5.15 -12.88
N THR A 19 14.66 -6.11 -12.95
CA THR A 19 14.93 -6.91 -14.16
C THR A 19 14.69 -8.40 -13.88
N PRO A 20 13.82 -9.09 -14.63
CA PRO A 20 12.88 -8.53 -15.61
C PRO A 20 11.89 -7.54 -14.98
N ASN A 21 11.31 -6.63 -15.78
CA ASN A 21 10.22 -5.77 -15.33
C ASN A 21 9.10 -6.61 -14.73
N TRP A 22 8.31 -6.03 -13.83
CA TRP A 22 7.26 -6.76 -13.11
C TRP A 22 5.90 -6.07 -13.18
N GLN A 23 4.85 -6.89 -13.22
CA GLN A 23 3.46 -6.44 -13.19
C GLN A 23 2.66 -7.28 -12.19
N MET A 24 2.03 -6.61 -11.22
CA MET A 24 0.96 -7.17 -10.39
C MET A 24 -0.37 -7.17 -11.17
N VAL A 25 -1.13 -8.25 -11.12
CA VAL A 25 -2.51 -8.28 -11.66
C VAL A 25 -3.46 -8.86 -10.61
N PRO A 26 -4.59 -8.22 -10.29
CA PRO A 26 -5.58 -8.82 -9.39
C PRO A 26 -6.28 -10.00 -10.05
N VAL A 27 -6.61 -11.03 -9.27
CA VAL A 27 -7.51 -12.13 -9.72
C VAL A 27 -8.84 -11.54 -10.20
N GLY A 28 -9.27 -11.91 -11.39
CA GLY A 28 -10.50 -11.41 -12.02
C GLY A 28 -10.42 -9.99 -12.56
N GLY A 29 -9.31 -9.27 -12.35
CA GLY A 29 -9.10 -7.94 -12.88
C GLY A 29 -8.06 -7.88 -13.99
N GLN A 30 -7.88 -6.67 -14.52
CA GLN A 30 -7.08 -6.43 -15.72
C GLN A 30 -6.00 -5.36 -15.47
N ARG A 31 -4.87 -5.51 -16.16
CA ARG A 31 -3.84 -4.48 -16.31
C ARG A 31 -3.45 -4.34 -17.77
N THR A 32 -3.03 -3.12 -18.13
CA THR A 32 -2.61 -2.81 -19.49
C THR A 32 -1.27 -2.12 -19.48
N LEU A 33 -0.36 -2.61 -20.32
CA LEU A 33 0.95 -2.01 -20.57
C LEU A 33 1.06 -1.64 -22.04
N THR A 34 1.74 -0.52 -22.30
CA THR A 34 2.24 -0.22 -23.64
C THR A 34 3.48 -1.06 -23.88
N VAL A 35 3.56 -1.69 -25.05
CA VAL A 35 4.70 -2.51 -25.46
C VAL A 35 5.28 -1.98 -26.76
N THR A 36 6.61 -1.95 -26.84
CA THR A 36 7.35 -1.65 -28.08
C THR A 36 8.41 -2.72 -28.34
N GLY A 37 8.90 -2.79 -29.57
CA GLY A 37 9.99 -3.71 -29.94
C GLY A 37 9.57 -5.18 -30.12
N HIS A 38 8.29 -5.52 -30.00
CA HIS A 38 7.81 -6.91 -30.12
C HIS A 38 7.81 -7.44 -31.57
N GLY A 39 7.70 -6.58 -32.58
CA GLY A 39 7.69 -7.00 -34.00
C GLY A 39 6.59 -8.03 -34.29
N THR A 40 6.96 -9.18 -34.85
CA THR A 40 6.05 -10.30 -35.12
C THR A 40 5.87 -11.27 -33.95
N LEU A 41 6.48 -10.99 -32.79
CA LEU A 41 6.36 -11.84 -31.61
C LEU A 41 4.99 -11.69 -30.95
N VAL A 42 4.50 -12.78 -30.37
CA VAL A 42 3.24 -12.83 -29.63
C VAL A 42 3.48 -13.14 -28.15
N PRO A 43 2.74 -12.53 -27.22
CA PRO A 43 2.90 -12.79 -25.80
C PRO A 43 2.27 -14.13 -25.42
N ARG A 44 2.93 -14.87 -24.52
CA ARG A 44 2.46 -16.12 -23.94
C ARG A 44 2.72 -16.12 -22.44
N VAL A 45 1.71 -16.45 -21.65
CA VAL A 45 1.85 -16.62 -20.19
C VAL A 45 2.40 -18.01 -19.87
N ASN A 46 3.30 -18.07 -18.89
CA ASN A 46 3.76 -19.30 -18.26
C ASN A 46 3.76 -19.14 -16.73
N PRO A 47 3.04 -19.98 -15.95
CA PRO A 47 2.12 -21.03 -16.39
C PRO A 47 0.84 -20.45 -17.03
N THR A 48 0.17 -21.19 -17.90
CA THR A 48 -0.97 -20.67 -18.68
C THR A 48 -2.26 -20.46 -17.88
N ASN A 49 -2.35 -21.01 -16.67
CA ASN A 49 -3.55 -20.94 -15.83
C ASN A 49 -3.65 -19.64 -15.01
N ILE A 50 -2.54 -18.92 -14.77
CA ILE A 50 -2.57 -17.75 -13.87
C ILE A 50 -3.17 -16.50 -14.50
N ALA A 51 -3.01 -16.32 -15.82
CA ALA A 51 -3.51 -15.14 -16.53
C ALA A 51 -3.79 -15.43 -18.01
N ASN A 52 -4.67 -14.61 -18.59
CA ASN A 52 -4.82 -14.47 -20.03
C ASN A 52 -4.08 -13.22 -20.51
N VAL A 53 -3.52 -13.27 -21.72
CA VAL A 53 -2.89 -12.11 -22.37
C VAL A 53 -3.48 -11.90 -23.75
N ALA A 54 -3.65 -10.64 -24.12
CA ALA A 54 -4.02 -10.22 -25.46
C ALA A 54 -3.14 -9.03 -25.87
N LEU A 55 -2.77 -8.98 -27.15
CA LEU A 55 -2.05 -7.86 -27.73
C LEU A 55 -3.00 -7.10 -28.65
N ASN A 56 -3.34 -5.87 -28.27
CA ASN A 56 -4.24 -5.00 -29.03
C ASN A 56 -3.44 -3.89 -29.68
N ASN A 57 -3.40 -3.86 -31.01
CA ASN A 57 -2.77 -2.78 -31.77
C ASN A 57 -3.80 -1.67 -32.02
N SER A 58 -3.58 -0.49 -31.43
CA SER A 58 -4.47 0.66 -31.61
C SER A 58 -3.66 1.95 -31.69
N GLY A 59 -3.89 2.75 -32.74
CA GLY A 59 -3.27 4.06 -32.91
C GLY A 59 -1.73 4.05 -32.94
N GLY A 60 -1.12 3.03 -33.56
CA GLY A 60 0.34 2.92 -33.66
C GLY A 60 1.06 2.46 -32.37
N SER A 61 0.31 2.13 -31.30
CA SER A 61 0.87 1.55 -30.08
C SER A 61 0.29 0.15 -29.83
N ALA A 62 1.15 -0.79 -29.46
CA ALA A 62 0.73 -2.11 -29.04
C ALA A 62 0.42 -2.11 -27.54
N ARG A 63 -0.77 -2.58 -27.17
CA ARG A 63 -1.23 -2.67 -25.78
C ARG A 63 -1.29 -4.13 -25.36
N LEU A 64 -0.44 -4.50 -24.40
CA LEU A 64 -0.51 -5.80 -23.74
C LEU A 64 -1.56 -5.72 -22.63
N VAL A 65 -2.67 -6.41 -22.85
CA VAL A 65 -3.76 -6.54 -21.89
C VAL A 65 -3.58 -7.87 -21.15
N ILE A 66 -3.51 -7.81 -19.82
CA ILE A 66 -3.27 -8.96 -18.95
C ILE A 66 -4.47 -9.09 -18.00
N THR A 67 -5.14 -10.24 -18.01
CA THR A 67 -6.29 -10.53 -17.15
C THR A 67 -5.93 -11.65 -16.17
N GLY A 68 -5.98 -11.36 -14.87
CA GLY A 68 -5.67 -12.33 -13.82
C GLY A 68 -6.77 -13.38 -13.70
N ARG A 69 -6.39 -14.66 -13.56
CA ARG A 69 -7.33 -15.79 -13.41
C ARG A 69 -7.20 -16.49 -12.08
N VAL A 70 -5.99 -16.91 -11.74
CA VAL A 70 -5.68 -17.66 -10.51
C VAL A 70 -4.48 -16.99 -9.85
N ALA A 71 -4.52 -16.85 -8.53
CA ALA A 71 -3.37 -16.33 -7.79
C ALA A 71 -2.15 -17.22 -8.05
N GLY A 72 -1.04 -16.60 -8.41
CA GLY A 72 0.18 -17.33 -8.74
C GLY A 72 1.26 -16.39 -9.26
N LYS A 73 2.45 -16.95 -9.42
CA LYS A 73 3.59 -16.26 -10.05
C LYS A 73 3.88 -16.90 -11.40
N GLY A 74 4.41 -16.09 -12.30
CA GLY A 74 4.84 -16.55 -13.60
C GLY A 74 5.45 -15.41 -14.38
N HIS A 75 5.44 -15.55 -15.69
CA HIS A 75 5.97 -14.54 -16.58
C HIS A 75 5.30 -14.60 -17.94
N ILE A 76 5.37 -13.50 -18.65
CA ILE A 76 5.00 -13.40 -20.05
C ILE A 76 6.28 -13.51 -20.86
N GLU A 77 6.33 -14.53 -21.70
CA GLU A 77 7.36 -14.73 -22.71
C GLU A 77 6.83 -14.23 -24.05
N TRP A 78 7.72 -13.69 -24.88
CA TRP A 78 7.40 -13.37 -26.25
C TRP A 78 7.92 -14.46 -27.15
N VAL A 79 7.03 -15.09 -27.92
CA VAL A 79 7.37 -16.23 -28.77
C VAL A 79 7.22 -15.87 -30.24
N PRO A 80 7.99 -16.52 -31.14
CA PRO A 80 7.80 -16.41 -32.59
C PRO A 80 6.34 -16.69 -32.98
N ASN A 81 5.75 -15.80 -33.78
CA ASN A 81 4.59 -16.20 -34.59
C ASN A 81 5.08 -16.93 -35.86
N LEU A 82 4.18 -17.52 -36.64
CA LEU A 82 4.49 -18.31 -37.83
C LEU A 82 5.41 -17.60 -38.84
N ASP A 83 5.36 -16.27 -38.90
CA ASP A 83 6.15 -15.45 -39.84
C ASP A 83 7.48 -14.92 -39.27
N HIS A 84 7.89 -15.36 -38.08
CA HIS A 84 9.10 -14.84 -37.43
C HIS A 84 10.37 -15.54 -37.93
N THR A 85 11.36 -14.74 -38.34
CA THR A 85 12.70 -15.19 -38.69
C THR A 85 13.71 -14.57 -37.72
N GLY A 86 14.43 -15.40 -36.95
CA GLY A 86 15.45 -14.94 -36.00
C GLY A 86 15.46 -15.67 -34.65
N THR A 87 16.41 -15.31 -33.79
CA THR A 87 16.52 -15.84 -32.42
C THR A 87 15.81 -14.90 -31.44
N VAL A 88 15.05 -15.47 -30.50
CA VAL A 88 14.38 -14.70 -29.44
C VAL A 88 15.26 -14.63 -28.19
N ALA A 89 15.67 -13.44 -27.79
CA ALA A 89 16.49 -13.23 -26.60
C ALA A 89 15.68 -13.41 -25.29
N ALA A 90 16.30 -14.00 -24.27
CA ALA A 90 15.69 -14.25 -22.96
C ALA A 90 15.31 -12.99 -22.17
N ALA A 91 15.86 -11.82 -22.53
CA ALA A 91 15.54 -10.52 -21.92
C ALA A 91 14.11 -10.04 -22.22
N ASN A 92 13.38 -10.74 -23.09
CA ASN A 92 12.00 -10.45 -23.46
C ASN A 92 11.00 -11.07 -22.48
N LYS A 93 11.21 -10.93 -21.17
CA LYS A 93 10.28 -11.43 -20.15
C LYS A 93 9.69 -10.29 -19.35
N LEU A 94 8.39 -10.38 -19.06
CA LEU A 94 7.72 -9.59 -18.04
C LEU A 94 7.34 -10.54 -16.92
N GLU A 95 7.85 -10.32 -15.72
CA GLU A 95 7.42 -11.09 -14.57
C GLU A 95 6.00 -10.69 -14.16
N LEU A 96 5.22 -11.70 -13.78
CA LEU A 96 3.82 -11.57 -13.45
C LEU A 96 3.56 -12.09 -12.03
N SER A 97 2.77 -11.32 -11.28
CA SER A 97 2.25 -11.74 -9.98
C SER A 97 0.75 -11.52 -9.96
N VAL A 98 0.00 -12.61 -10.08
CA VAL A 98 -1.46 -12.57 -9.96
C VAL A 98 -1.81 -12.74 -8.48
N LYS A 99 -2.54 -11.78 -7.90
CA LYS A 99 -2.81 -11.73 -6.46
C LYS A 99 -4.30 -11.88 -6.17
N ALA A 100 -4.67 -12.77 -5.25
CA ALA A 100 -5.99 -12.75 -4.65
C ALA A 100 -6.17 -11.47 -3.82
N GLU A 101 -7.41 -11.04 -3.62
CA GLU A 101 -7.67 -9.87 -2.77
C GLU A 101 -7.36 -10.23 -1.32
N ARG A 102 -6.57 -9.39 -0.65
CA ARG A 102 -6.40 -9.42 0.80
C ARG A 102 -7.22 -8.28 1.40
N ARG A 103 -8.28 -8.62 2.13
CA ARG A 103 -9.12 -7.63 2.82
C ARG A 103 -8.62 -7.42 4.24
N ILE A 104 -8.59 -6.17 4.70
CA ILE A 104 -8.21 -5.77 6.06
C ILE A 104 -9.41 -5.11 6.71
N GLN A 105 -10.00 -5.77 7.71
CA GLN A 105 -11.11 -5.26 8.50
C GLN A 105 -10.58 -4.24 9.52
N THR A 106 -10.78 -2.95 9.23
CA THR A 106 -10.25 -1.86 10.06
C THR A 106 -11.33 -1.28 10.97
N ALA A 107 -11.04 -1.23 12.27
CA ALA A 107 -11.82 -0.48 13.26
C ALA A 107 -11.22 0.92 13.42
N PHE A 108 -12.08 1.95 13.34
CA PHE A 108 -11.67 3.34 13.44
C PHE A 108 -12.20 3.95 14.75
N HIS A 109 -11.30 4.52 15.53
CA HIS A 109 -11.60 5.08 16.86
C HIS A 109 -11.34 6.58 16.84
N TYR A 110 -12.37 7.36 17.13
CA TYR A 110 -12.29 8.82 17.23
C TYR A 110 -12.08 9.16 18.71
N ILE A 111 -10.83 9.48 19.07
CA ILE A 111 -10.44 9.56 20.47
C ILE A 111 -10.82 10.90 21.08
N LYS A 112 -11.35 10.82 22.28
CA LYS A 112 -11.48 11.93 23.23
C LYS A 112 -10.99 11.49 24.61
N ASP A 113 -10.67 12.46 25.44
CA ASP A 113 -10.21 12.24 26.80
C ASP A 113 -11.12 12.95 27.83
N ASN A 114 -10.83 12.79 29.13
CA ASN A 114 -11.64 13.38 30.18
C ASN A 114 -11.34 14.87 30.47
N ALA A 115 -10.33 15.44 29.80
CA ALA A 115 -9.93 16.85 29.91
C ALA A 115 -10.52 17.72 28.79
N GLY A 116 -11.31 17.11 27.89
CA GLY A 116 -11.99 17.82 26.81
C GLY A 116 -11.22 17.84 25.49
N HIS A 117 -10.10 17.11 25.38
CA HIS A 117 -9.41 16.92 24.12
C HIS A 117 -10.19 15.92 23.25
N THR A 118 -10.22 16.16 21.94
CA THR A 118 -10.88 15.28 20.96
C THR A 118 -10.25 15.45 19.60
N THR A 119 -10.22 14.37 18.80
CA THR A 119 -10.02 14.50 17.36
C THR A 119 -11.10 15.43 16.77
N ASN A 120 -10.69 16.26 15.81
CA ASN A 120 -11.54 17.13 15.00
C ASN A 120 -12.05 16.43 13.73
N ARG A 121 -11.63 15.18 13.48
CA ARG A 121 -11.89 14.42 12.25
C ARG A 121 -13.38 14.20 12.13
N ASN A 122 -13.95 14.60 11.02
CA ASN A 122 -15.33 14.29 10.76
C ASN A 122 -15.47 12.81 10.37
N ARG A 123 -16.47 12.15 10.95
CA ARG A 123 -16.85 10.77 10.56
C ARG A 123 -17.27 10.68 9.09
N SER A 124 -17.75 11.78 8.49
CA SER A 124 -18.06 11.85 7.06
C SER A 124 -16.86 11.59 6.17
N ASP A 125 -15.66 11.94 6.64
CA ASP A 125 -14.44 11.95 5.81
C ASP A 125 -13.80 10.55 5.73
N LEU A 126 -14.25 9.63 6.57
CA LEU A 126 -13.71 8.27 6.65
C LEU A 126 -13.81 7.53 5.30
N ASN A 127 -14.91 7.72 4.57
CA ASN A 127 -15.08 7.09 3.27
C ASN A 127 -14.06 7.63 2.24
N THR A 128 -13.78 8.93 2.28
CA THR A 128 -12.76 9.58 1.44
C THR A 128 -11.37 9.05 1.78
N LEU A 129 -11.05 8.95 3.07
CA LEU A 129 -9.80 8.38 3.56
C LEU A 129 -9.61 6.94 3.07
N ILE A 130 -10.59 6.06 3.29
CA ILE A 130 -10.54 4.66 2.84
C ILE A 130 -10.42 4.57 1.32
N THR A 131 -11.14 5.42 0.58
CA THR A 131 -11.05 5.48 -0.89
C THR A 131 -9.64 5.84 -1.34
N GLY A 132 -9.00 6.83 -0.71
CA GLY A 132 -7.63 7.20 -1.00
C GLY A 132 -6.62 6.09 -0.68
N VAL A 133 -6.80 5.40 0.46
CA VAL A 133 -5.93 4.27 0.84
C VAL A 133 -6.03 3.16 -0.21
N ASN A 134 -7.25 2.81 -0.60
CA ASN A 134 -7.50 1.75 -1.58
C ASN A 134 -7.07 2.15 -3.00
N ALA A 135 -7.08 3.45 -3.34
CA ALA A 135 -6.51 3.94 -4.60
C ALA A 135 -4.99 3.65 -4.72
N ILE A 136 -4.30 3.42 -3.60
CA ILE A 136 -2.87 3.06 -3.53
C ILE A 136 -2.69 1.55 -3.33
N LEU A 137 -3.32 0.97 -2.30
CA LEU A 137 -3.08 -0.42 -1.88
C LEU A 137 -3.75 -1.44 -2.81
N THR A 138 -5.01 -1.22 -3.19
CA THR A 138 -5.77 -2.18 -4.01
C THR A 138 -5.19 -2.22 -5.42
N THR A 139 -4.82 -1.07 -5.96
CA THR A 139 -4.34 -0.91 -7.34
C THR A 139 -2.93 -1.47 -7.55
N GLN A 140 -2.08 -1.45 -6.52
CA GLN A 140 -0.66 -1.87 -6.61
C GLN A 140 -0.34 -3.21 -5.95
N ALA A 141 -1.07 -3.61 -4.90
CA ALA A 141 -0.85 -4.87 -4.19
C ALA A 141 -2.10 -5.76 -4.03
N ASN A 142 -3.27 -5.34 -4.53
CA ASN A 142 -4.56 -6.03 -4.34
C ASN A 142 -4.91 -6.23 -2.85
N VAL A 143 -4.55 -5.26 -2.03
CA VAL A 143 -4.94 -5.17 -0.62
C VAL A 143 -6.04 -4.13 -0.48
N THR A 144 -7.14 -4.49 0.16
CA THR A 144 -8.31 -3.61 0.31
C THR A 144 -8.62 -3.39 1.79
N MET A 145 -8.52 -2.14 2.23
CA MET A 145 -8.99 -1.70 3.52
C MET A 145 -10.52 -1.58 3.49
N VAL A 146 -11.18 -2.16 4.48
CA VAL A 146 -12.63 -2.07 4.64
C VAL A 146 -12.99 -1.64 6.06
N ARG A 147 -13.99 -0.77 6.18
CA ARG A 147 -14.49 -0.34 7.48
C ARG A 147 -15.24 -1.50 8.14
N LYS A 148 -14.71 -1.96 9.27
CA LYS A 148 -15.40 -2.86 10.20
C LYS A 148 -16.32 -2.07 11.14
N SER A 149 -15.76 -1.06 11.79
CA SER A 149 -16.46 -0.18 12.74
C SER A 149 -15.87 1.22 12.71
N ALA A 150 -16.64 2.21 13.20
CA ALA A 150 -16.19 3.58 13.37
C ALA A 150 -16.93 4.21 14.54
N ALA A 151 -16.26 4.48 15.66
CA ALA A 151 -16.90 4.94 16.88
C ALA A 151 -16.05 5.97 17.62
N VAL A 152 -16.71 6.82 18.42
CA VAL A 152 -16.01 7.65 19.41
C VAL A 152 -15.61 6.76 20.57
N ALA A 153 -14.38 6.88 21.02
CA ALA A 153 -13.87 6.14 22.17
C ALA A 153 -13.26 7.13 23.18
N GLU A 154 -13.51 6.90 24.46
CA GLU A 154 -13.12 7.81 25.54
C GLU A 154 -12.05 7.16 26.41
N VAL A 155 -10.94 7.86 26.59
CA VAL A 155 -9.91 7.48 27.54
C VAL A 155 -10.17 8.20 28.86
N ALA A 156 -10.25 7.45 29.96
CA ALA A 156 -10.71 7.95 31.26
C ALA A 156 -9.62 8.72 32.05
N GLN A 157 -8.71 9.39 31.35
CA GLN A 157 -7.67 10.24 31.92
C GLN A 157 -7.36 11.41 30.98
N ASN A 158 -6.56 12.36 31.44
CA ASN A 158 -6.07 13.45 30.62
C ASN A 158 -4.82 12.97 29.88
N LEU A 159 -4.87 12.92 28.54
CA LEU A 159 -3.74 12.50 27.71
C LEU A 159 -2.82 13.68 27.33
N GLY A 160 -3.09 14.86 27.89
CA GLY A 160 -2.32 16.06 27.62
C GLY A 160 -2.56 16.66 26.24
N ALA A 161 -1.76 17.67 25.89
CA ALA A 161 -1.91 18.36 24.61
C ALA A 161 -1.41 17.53 23.40
N VAL A 162 -0.65 16.46 23.64
CA VAL A 162 -0.01 15.61 22.63
C VAL A 162 -0.09 14.17 23.12
N VAL A 163 -0.58 13.25 22.28
CA VAL A 163 -0.58 11.81 22.56
C VAL A 163 0.72 11.21 22.03
N ARG A 164 1.56 10.66 22.91
CA ARG A 164 2.87 10.12 22.54
C ARG A 164 2.82 8.62 22.26
N PHE A 165 3.64 8.20 21.30
CA PHE A 165 3.81 6.79 20.93
C PHE A 165 4.48 5.96 22.03
N SER A 166 4.19 4.65 22.07
CA SER A 166 4.88 3.71 22.96
C SER A 166 6.28 3.39 22.46
N SER A 167 7.26 3.87 23.21
CA SER A 167 8.56 3.27 23.46
C SER A 167 9.25 4.20 24.45
N HIS A 168 10.26 3.72 25.17
CA HIS A 168 11.01 4.55 26.12
C HIS A 168 11.79 5.63 25.37
N LEU A 169 11.10 6.71 24.97
CA LEU A 169 11.72 7.89 24.41
C LEU A 169 12.64 8.46 25.48
N GLU A 170 13.93 8.50 25.18
CA GLU A 170 14.93 9.01 26.11
C GLU A 170 14.54 10.44 26.52
N GLY A 171 14.37 10.66 27.83
CA GLY A 171 13.97 11.96 28.39
C GLY A 171 12.46 12.19 28.52
N VAL A 172 11.61 11.23 28.17
CA VAL A 172 10.15 11.29 28.40
C VAL A 172 9.78 10.48 29.65
N ALA A 173 8.93 11.05 30.53
CA ALA A 173 8.49 10.34 31.72
C ALA A 173 7.54 9.19 31.35
N ALA A 174 7.59 8.09 32.12
CA ALA A 174 6.75 6.93 31.85
C ALA A 174 5.23 7.24 31.89
N SER A 175 4.84 8.26 32.65
CA SER A 175 3.47 8.76 32.75
C SER A 175 3.00 9.52 31.49
N GLU A 176 3.90 9.84 30.57
CA GLU A 176 3.63 10.50 29.29
C GLU A 176 3.71 9.50 28.12
N HIS A 177 3.38 8.23 28.38
CA HIS A 177 3.31 7.17 27.38
C HIS A 177 1.85 6.74 27.21
N GLU A 178 1.10 7.51 26.42
CA GLU A 178 -0.35 7.36 26.32
C GLU A 178 -0.81 6.28 25.34
N TRP A 179 0.12 5.64 24.63
CA TRP A 179 -0.20 4.58 23.66
C TRP A 179 -1.00 3.43 24.28
N ASP A 180 -0.56 2.91 25.43
CA ASP A 180 -1.24 1.76 26.08
C ASP A 180 -2.65 2.14 26.51
N ASP A 181 -2.85 3.38 26.99
CA ASP A 181 -4.14 3.88 27.42
C ASP A 181 -5.13 4.02 26.26
N VAL A 182 -4.65 4.49 25.10
CA VAL A 182 -5.47 4.60 23.89
C VAL A 182 -5.76 3.23 23.29
N THR A 183 -4.75 2.38 23.17
CA THR A 183 -4.85 1.09 22.50
C THR A 183 -5.55 0.01 23.33
N ALA A 184 -5.73 0.22 24.63
CA ALA A 184 -6.63 -0.59 25.46
C ALA A 184 -8.08 -0.61 24.94
N LEU A 185 -8.46 0.37 24.10
CA LEU A 185 -9.78 0.47 23.47
C LEU A 185 -9.88 -0.31 22.13
N ALA A 186 -8.83 -1.03 21.74
CA ALA A 186 -8.78 -1.78 20.48
C ALA A 186 -9.93 -2.80 20.35
N ASP A 187 -10.48 -2.89 19.14
CA ASP A 187 -11.34 -4.00 18.74
C ASP A 187 -10.45 -5.21 18.43
N SER A 188 -10.40 -6.16 19.36
CA SER A 188 -9.64 -7.41 19.23
C SER A 188 -10.06 -8.28 18.04
N THR A 189 -11.24 -8.03 17.46
CA THR A 189 -11.76 -8.76 16.30
C THR A 189 -11.50 -8.02 14.98
N ALA A 190 -10.81 -6.88 15.00
CA ALA A 190 -10.32 -6.18 13.82
C ALA A 190 -8.94 -6.72 13.38
N ASP A 191 -8.66 -6.62 12.08
CA ASP A 191 -7.32 -6.88 11.55
C ASP A 191 -6.38 -5.70 11.81
N PHE A 192 -6.96 -4.50 11.97
CA PHE A 192 -6.24 -3.25 12.21
C PHE A 192 -7.12 -2.28 13.01
N ASN A 193 -6.55 -1.62 14.00
CA ASN A 193 -7.17 -0.55 14.76
C ASN A 193 -6.46 0.77 14.45
N VAL A 194 -7.23 1.77 14.02
CA VAL A 194 -6.73 3.11 13.73
C VAL A 194 -7.39 4.08 14.68
N PHE A 195 -6.58 4.75 15.50
CA PHE A 195 -7.01 5.71 16.51
C PHE A 195 -6.66 7.12 16.03
N PHE A 196 -7.68 7.94 15.83
CA PHE A 196 -7.52 9.34 15.48
C PHE A 196 -7.43 10.17 16.75
N VAL A 197 -6.30 10.86 16.93
CA VAL A 197 -5.99 11.72 18.08
C VAL A 197 -5.76 13.15 17.60
N TRP A 198 -5.93 14.15 18.48
CA TRP A 198 -5.78 15.56 18.09
C TRP A 198 -4.37 15.89 17.66
N GLN A 199 -3.36 15.48 18.43
CA GLN A 199 -1.94 15.69 18.15
C GLN A 199 -1.18 14.41 18.50
N TYR A 200 -0.22 14.01 17.66
CA TYR A 200 0.56 12.79 17.81
C TYR A 200 2.05 13.10 17.65
N GLU A 201 2.89 12.49 18.49
CA GLU A 201 4.35 12.60 18.35
C GLU A 201 5.08 11.27 18.67
N GLN A 202 6.24 11.07 18.03
CA GLN A 202 7.11 9.89 18.20
C GLN A 202 8.50 10.22 18.78
N ASP A 203 8.76 11.47 19.16
CA ASP A 203 10.07 11.85 19.68
C ASP A 203 9.97 12.78 20.90
N ALA A 204 11.12 13.09 21.49
CA ALA A 204 11.23 13.94 22.66
C ALA A 204 11.03 15.44 22.36
N THR A 205 10.66 15.81 21.13
CA THR A 205 10.47 17.20 20.70
C THR A 205 9.00 17.48 20.36
N PRO A 206 8.09 17.52 21.35
CA PRO A 206 6.65 17.64 21.13
C PRO A 206 6.19 18.97 20.50
N ALA A 207 7.10 19.94 20.35
CA ALA A 207 6.85 21.21 19.67
C ALA A 207 7.26 21.17 18.18
N VAL A 208 7.83 20.06 17.70
CA VAL A 208 8.29 19.88 16.32
C VAL A 208 7.49 18.73 15.71
N ASN A 209 6.53 19.05 14.84
CA ASN A 209 5.72 18.03 14.16
C ASN A 209 6.61 17.24 13.19
N ASN A 210 7.10 16.09 13.65
CA ASN A 210 8.03 15.23 12.92
C ASN A 210 7.37 13.95 12.39
N THR A 211 6.20 13.59 12.89
CA THR A 211 5.47 12.38 12.52
C THR A 211 3.97 12.61 12.49
N ARG A 212 3.27 11.82 11.67
CA ARG A 212 1.82 11.97 11.44
C ARG A 212 1.01 10.77 11.90
N ALA A 213 1.68 9.64 12.04
CA ALA A 213 1.11 8.40 12.48
C ALA A 213 2.23 7.43 12.87
N GLY A 214 1.86 6.38 13.57
CA GLY A 214 2.77 5.28 13.82
C GLY A 214 2.04 4.01 14.19
N THR A 215 2.59 2.90 13.69
CA THR A 215 2.01 1.57 13.80
C THR A 215 2.91 0.63 14.57
N ILE A 216 2.33 -0.13 15.50
CA ILE A 216 2.95 -1.32 16.06
C ILE A 216 2.24 -2.53 15.48
N ALA A 217 2.90 -3.18 14.51
CA ALA A 217 2.31 -4.27 13.73
C ALA A 217 1.94 -5.49 14.60
N SER A 218 2.73 -5.79 15.65
CA SER A 218 2.45 -6.88 16.58
C SER A 218 1.17 -6.68 17.40
N GLU A 219 0.77 -5.42 17.60
CA GLU A 219 -0.44 -5.06 18.33
C GLU A 219 -1.62 -4.72 17.40
N LYS A 220 -1.36 -4.60 16.09
CA LYS A 220 -2.34 -4.20 15.08
C LYS A 220 -2.97 -2.83 15.36
N ASN A 221 -2.21 -1.93 15.94
CA ASN A 221 -2.66 -0.61 16.36
C ASN A 221 -1.88 0.48 15.62
N CYS A 222 -2.56 1.58 15.31
CA CYS A 222 -1.99 2.77 14.72
C CYS A 222 -2.59 4.01 15.38
N LEU A 223 -1.75 4.91 15.89
CA LEU A 223 -2.17 6.27 16.22
C LEU A 223 -1.95 7.15 15.00
N MET A 224 -2.87 8.08 14.72
CA MET A 224 -2.78 9.03 13.61
C MET A 224 -3.27 10.39 14.07
N GLU A 225 -2.45 11.44 13.91
CA GLU A 225 -2.88 12.81 14.23
C GLU A 225 -3.94 13.31 13.26
N ASP A 226 -4.60 14.37 13.73
CA ASP A 226 -5.74 14.95 13.07
C ASP A 226 -5.69 16.47 12.91
N THR A 227 -4.63 17.14 13.35
CA THR A 227 -4.34 18.55 13.05
C THR A 227 -4.01 18.82 11.58
N MET A 228 -4.39 17.93 10.67
CA MET A 228 -3.96 17.95 9.29
C MET A 228 -5.04 18.42 8.32
N SER A 229 -4.67 19.30 7.39
CA SER A 229 -5.57 19.98 6.44
C SER A 229 -6.02 19.15 5.22
N SER A 230 -5.64 17.87 5.14
CA SER A 230 -5.93 16.95 4.03
C SER A 230 -6.28 15.55 4.57
N PRO A 231 -7.03 14.70 3.85
CA PRO A 231 -7.38 13.36 4.35
C PRO A 231 -6.20 12.39 4.53
N HIS A 232 -4.97 12.70 4.10
CA HIS A 232 -3.74 11.92 4.34
C HIS A 232 -3.87 10.39 4.16
N ALA A 233 -4.56 9.99 3.10
CA ALA A 233 -4.69 8.60 2.74
C ALA A 233 -3.34 7.91 2.52
N GLU A 234 -2.33 8.64 2.04
CA GLU A 234 -0.96 8.15 1.90
C GLU A 234 -0.35 7.75 3.24
N THR A 235 -0.57 8.55 4.29
CA THR A 235 -0.08 8.25 5.64
C THR A 235 -0.72 6.98 6.17
N LEU A 236 -2.05 6.84 6.08
CA LEU A 236 -2.69 5.60 6.53
C LEU A 236 -2.31 4.40 5.66
N ALA A 237 -2.11 4.58 4.36
CA ALA A 237 -1.62 3.52 3.48
C ALA A 237 -0.19 3.10 3.85
N HIS A 238 0.67 4.05 4.21
CA HIS A 238 2.03 3.81 4.71
C HIS A 238 2.01 2.97 5.99
N GLU A 239 1.23 3.39 6.99
CA GLU A 239 1.02 2.65 8.24
C GLU A 239 0.44 1.25 8.02
N THR A 240 -0.47 1.12 7.05
CA THR A 240 -1.01 -0.19 6.66
C THR A 240 0.07 -1.09 6.06
N VAL A 241 1.07 -0.54 5.36
CA VAL A 241 2.21 -1.32 4.86
C VAL A 241 3.12 -1.79 6.00
N HIS A 242 3.31 -0.97 7.04
CA HIS A 242 4.00 -1.39 8.26
C HIS A 242 3.27 -2.55 8.96
N LEU A 243 1.95 -2.44 9.15
CA LEU A 243 1.12 -3.51 9.70
C LEU A 243 1.32 -4.85 8.97
N LEU A 244 1.48 -4.80 7.65
CA LEU A 244 1.53 -5.99 6.80
C LEU A 244 2.94 -6.59 6.66
N GLY A 245 3.91 -6.10 7.41
CA GLY A 245 5.21 -6.75 7.59
C GLY A 245 6.40 -6.04 6.93
N ILE A 246 6.28 -4.76 6.55
CA ILE A 246 7.43 -3.96 6.12
C ILE A 246 7.84 -3.06 7.27
N ALA A 247 8.87 -3.42 8.03
CA ALA A 247 9.34 -2.59 9.14
C ALA A 247 10.15 -1.39 8.66
N ASP A 248 11.08 -1.61 7.72
CA ASP A 248 12.07 -0.60 7.35
C ASP A 248 11.55 0.39 6.30
N HIS A 249 11.91 1.65 6.50
CA HIS A 249 11.72 2.68 5.50
C HIS A 249 12.65 2.50 4.30
N SER A 250 12.17 2.94 3.14
CA SER A 250 12.91 2.97 1.89
C SER A 250 13.62 4.31 1.68
N ALA A 251 14.87 4.27 1.21
CA ALA A 251 15.59 5.48 0.79
C ALA A 251 15.04 6.10 -0.51
N ALA A 252 14.27 5.35 -1.30
CA ALA A 252 13.65 5.82 -2.53
C ALA A 252 12.40 6.66 -2.22
N HIS A 253 12.48 7.97 -2.47
CA HIS A 253 11.44 8.97 -2.16
C HIS A 253 10.09 8.71 -2.86
N GLN A 254 10.10 8.02 -4.00
CA GLN A 254 8.88 7.67 -4.72
C GLN A 254 8.09 6.53 -4.05
N HIS A 255 8.72 5.74 -3.17
CA HIS A 255 8.06 4.64 -2.48
C HIS A 255 7.10 5.15 -1.43
N LEU A 256 5.99 4.43 -1.23
CA LEU A 256 5.01 4.74 -0.19
C LEU A 256 5.64 4.76 1.20
N ILE A 257 6.62 3.88 1.44
CA ILE A 257 7.38 3.74 2.68
C ILE A 257 8.69 4.56 2.68
N ALA A 258 8.75 5.69 1.98
CA ALA A 258 9.95 6.52 1.93
C ALA A 258 10.35 7.10 3.31
N SER A 259 11.64 7.11 3.63
CA SER A 259 12.21 7.79 4.81
C SER A 259 12.43 9.29 4.57
N GLY A 260 12.54 10.07 5.64
CA GLY A 260 13.02 11.46 5.62
C GLY A 260 11.92 12.51 5.45
N ALA A 261 12.30 13.72 5.01
CA ALA A 261 11.40 14.89 4.91
C ALA A 261 10.37 14.80 3.75
N HIS A 262 10.56 13.87 2.81
CA HIS A 262 9.73 13.71 1.63
C HIS A 262 8.96 12.39 1.68
N ARG A 263 7.96 12.32 2.57
CA ARG A 263 7.06 11.16 2.73
C ARG A 263 5.79 11.28 1.86
N ASN A 264 5.96 11.61 0.58
CA ASN A 264 4.85 11.80 -0.37
C ASN A 264 4.88 10.78 -1.53
N GLY A 265 5.77 9.79 -1.47
CA GLY A 265 5.76 8.67 -2.39
C GLY A 265 4.47 7.87 -2.27
N GLN A 266 4.04 7.28 -3.38
CA GLN A 266 2.84 6.45 -3.46
C GLN A 266 3.13 5.08 -4.08
N LEU A 267 4.35 4.86 -4.57
CA LEU A 267 4.70 3.62 -5.28
C LEU A 267 4.91 2.47 -4.30
N ILE A 268 4.28 1.33 -4.58
CA ILE A 268 4.59 0.07 -3.91
C ILE A 268 5.45 -0.75 -4.88
N SER A 269 6.70 -1.00 -4.51
CA SER A 269 7.62 -1.79 -5.33
C SER A 269 7.18 -3.25 -5.42
N LYS A 270 7.75 -4.01 -6.36
CA LYS A 270 7.56 -5.46 -6.45
C LYS A 270 7.81 -6.16 -5.11
N SER A 271 8.94 -5.85 -4.45
CA SER A 271 9.31 -6.49 -3.19
C SER A 271 8.29 -6.19 -2.11
N GLN A 272 7.89 -4.92 -1.98
CA GLN A 272 6.89 -4.48 -1.00
C GLN A 272 5.53 -5.14 -1.24
N ALA A 273 5.05 -5.14 -2.49
CA ALA A 273 3.78 -5.76 -2.87
C ALA A 273 3.77 -7.28 -2.61
N ASN A 274 4.92 -7.94 -2.78
CA ASN A 274 5.06 -9.37 -2.49
C ASN A 274 5.15 -9.67 -0.99
N THR A 275 5.65 -8.75 -0.17
CA THR A 275 5.60 -8.86 1.30
C THR A 275 4.17 -8.71 1.81
N ILE A 276 3.48 -7.63 1.43
CA ILE A 276 2.17 -7.31 2.02
C ILE A 276 1.02 -8.16 1.47
N ASN A 277 1.17 -8.73 0.27
CA ASN A 277 0.20 -9.66 -0.29
C ASN A 277 0.89 -10.70 -1.20
N PRO A 278 1.42 -11.81 -0.67
CA PRO A 278 2.09 -12.84 -1.48
C PRO A 278 1.16 -13.46 -2.53
N SER A 279 1.68 -13.73 -3.73
CA SER A 279 0.90 -14.23 -4.87
C SER A 279 0.50 -15.72 -4.81
N GLY A 280 0.36 -16.33 -3.63
CA GLY A 280 0.23 -17.78 -3.51
C GLY A 280 1.46 -18.54 -4.05
N THR A 281 1.44 -19.86 -3.91
CA THR A 281 2.45 -20.79 -4.47
C THR A 281 2.05 -21.24 -5.86
#